data_AF-A0A1J0LRY0-F1
#
_entry.id   AF-A0A1J0LRY0-F1
#
_cell.length_a   1.000
_cell.length_b   1.000
_cell.length_c   1.000
_cell.angle_alpha   90.00
_cell.angle_beta   90.00
_cell.angle_gamma   90.00
#
_symmetry.space_group_name_H-M   'P 1'
#
loop_
_entity.id
_entity.type
_entity.pdbx_description
1 polymer ?
#
loop_
_entity_poly.entity_id
_entity_poly.type
_entity_poly.pdbx_seq_one_letter_code
_entity_poly.pdbx_strand_id
1 'polypeptide(L)'
;MKKNTILKIQPLSSSPWQHKDPFLFCAYHKDAYPKGNGKMGPDASLEGRNIGQDFANKEGWNMYHGETIPGFPYHPHRGFETISIAKEGMI
;
A
#
# COMPACT_ATOMS: atom_id res chain seq x y z
N MET A 1 17.19 -38.53 -14.34
CA MET A 1 16.70 -37.27 -14.94
C MET A 1 16.42 -36.29 -13.81
N LYS A 2 16.87 -35.02 -13.88
CA LYS A 2 16.60 -34.04 -12.82
C LYS A 2 15.11 -33.69 -12.83
N LYS A 3 14.44 -33.92 -11.71
CA LYS A 3 13.03 -33.57 -11.49
C LYS A 3 12.91 -32.04 -11.55
N ASN A 4 12.14 -31.51 -12.50
CA ASN A 4 11.88 -30.08 -12.56
C ASN A 4 10.94 -29.71 -11.41
N THR A 5 11.42 -28.87 -10.48
CA THR A 5 10.68 -28.45 -9.29
C THR A 5 9.75 -27.27 -9.57
N ILE A 6 9.91 -26.59 -10.71
CA ILE A 6 9.09 -25.46 -11.12
C ILE A 6 7.80 -25.99 -11.75
N LEU A 7 6.66 -25.74 -11.09
CA LEU A 7 5.35 -26.18 -11.57
C LEU A 7 4.76 -25.25 -12.64
N LYS A 8 4.94 -23.93 -12.50
CA LYS A 8 4.40 -22.90 -13.40
C LYS A 8 5.12 -21.57 -13.18
N ILE A 9 5.28 -20.78 -14.25
CA ILE A 9 5.76 -19.39 -14.19
C ILE A 9 4.62 -18.50 -14.73
N GLN A 10 4.29 -17.42 -14.02
CA GLN A 10 3.28 -16.44 -14.44
C GLN A 10 3.80 -15.03 -14.11
N PRO A 11 3.54 -14.03 -14.97
CA PRO A 11 3.85 -12.64 -14.66
C PRO A 11 2.96 -12.13 -13.53
N LEU A 12 3.53 -11.31 -12.64
CA LEU A 12 2.77 -10.55 -11.66
C LEU A 12 2.17 -9.33 -12.37
N SER A 13 0.93 -9.48 -12.83
CA SER A 13 0.15 -8.38 -13.41
C SER A 13 -0.59 -7.64 -12.29
N SER A 14 -1.86 -7.28 -12.49
CA SER A 14 -2.68 -6.63 -11.47
C SER A 14 -3.10 -7.59 -10.36
N SER A 15 -3.04 -7.12 -9.11
CA SER A 15 -3.60 -7.82 -7.94
C SER A 15 -5.11 -8.09 -8.14
N PRO A 16 -5.64 -9.22 -7.62
CA PRO A 16 -4.96 -10.26 -6.84
C PRO A 16 -4.13 -11.23 -7.69
N TRP A 17 -2.93 -11.59 -7.21
CA TRP A 17 -2.07 -12.57 -7.88
C TRP A 17 -2.55 -14.00 -7.63
N GLN A 18 -2.55 -14.82 -8.69
CA GLN A 18 -2.90 -16.23 -8.58
C GLN A 18 -1.79 -17.00 -7.86
N HIS A 19 -2.11 -17.61 -6.72
CA HIS A 19 -1.21 -18.50 -6.01
C HIS A 19 -1.97 -19.67 -5.39
N LYS A 20 -1.24 -20.66 -4.87
CA LYS A 20 -1.80 -21.75 -4.06
C LYS A 20 -1.83 -21.34 -2.59
N ASP A 21 -2.88 -21.66 -1.87
CA ASP A 21 -2.93 -21.41 -0.43
C ASP A 21 -1.99 -22.35 0.35
N PRO A 22 -1.34 -21.88 1.42
CA PRO A 22 -1.32 -20.49 1.90
C PRO A 22 -0.39 -19.61 1.06
N PHE A 23 -0.82 -18.37 0.77
CA PHE A 23 -0.01 -17.36 0.10
C PHE A 23 0.14 -16.12 1.00
N LEU A 24 1.37 -15.62 1.12
CA LEU A 24 1.65 -14.37 1.81
C LEU A 24 2.11 -13.32 0.81
N PHE A 25 1.41 -12.18 0.80
CA PHE A 25 1.86 -10.95 0.17
C PHE A 25 2.21 -9.94 1.27
N CYS A 26 3.41 -9.37 1.19
CA CYS A 26 3.90 -8.39 2.16
C CYS A 26 4.16 -7.06 1.45
N ALA A 27 3.59 -5.99 2.00
CA ALA A 27 3.95 -4.62 1.66
C ALA A 27 4.68 -3.98 2.85
N TYR A 28 5.65 -3.11 2.56
CA TYR A 28 6.33 -2.30 3.56
C TYR A 28 5.97 -0.84 3.35
N HIS A 29 5.42 -0.22 4.39
CA HIS A 29 5.03 1.17 4.40
C HIS A 29 6.02 1.95 5.25
N LYS A 30 6.63 2.99 4.65
CA LYS A 30 7.44 3.98 5.35
C LYS A 30 6.77 5.31 5.18
N ASP A 31 5.76 5.53 6.01
CA ASP A 31 4.93 6.71 5.92
C ASP A 31 5.44 7.79 6.85
N ALA A 32 5.71 8.96 6.27
CA ALA A 32 5.72 10.21 7.01
C ALA A 32 4.44 10.96 6.67
N TYR A 33 4.00 11.81 7.59
CA TYR A 33 2.82 12.64 7.41
C TYR A 33 3.18 14.11 7.68
N PRO A 34 2.66 15.05 6.87
CA PRO A 34 2.79 16.46 7.18
C PRO A 34 1.90 16.79 8.38
N LYS A 35 1.96 18.05 8.83
CA LYS A 35 1.02 18.55 9.83
C LYS A 35 -0.42 18.35 9.35
N GLY A 36 -1.31 17.91 10.23
CA GLY A 36 -2.73 17.73 9.91
C GLY A 36 -3.52 19.04 9.96
N ASN A 37 -4.54 19.17 9.11
CA ASN A 37 -5.42 20.34 9.02
C ASN A 37 -6.65 20.29 9.97
N GLY A 38 -6.70 19.33 10.88
CA GLY A 38 -7.82 19.11 11.80
C GLY A 38 -9.05 18.43 11.18
N LYS A 39 -9.02 18.11 9.88
CA LYS A 39 -10.07 17.40 9.14
C LYS A 39 -9.56 16.08 8.55
N MET A 40 -8.58 15.46 9.23
CA MET A 40 -7.87 14.24 8.82
C MET A 40 -7.03 14.37 7.53
N GLY A 41 -6.95 15.56 6.94
CA GLY A 41 -6.12 15.83 5.76
C GLY A 41 -4.82 16.57 6.11
N PRO A 42 -3.92 16.72 5.12
CA PRO A 42 -2.69 17.48 5.29
C PRO A 42 -2.96 18.99 5.33
N ASP A 43 -2.22 19.70 6.17
CA ASP A 43 -2.03 21.16 6.16
C ASP A 43 -0.82 21.49 5.26
N ALA A 44 -0.91 21.05 4.00
CA ALA A 44 0.14 21.18 2.98
C ALA A 44 -0.47 21.21 1.57
N SER A 45 0.27 21.73 0.58
CA SER A 45 -0.19 21.77 -0.80
C SER A 45 -0.22 20.38 -1.44
N LEU A 46 -1.27 20.12 -2.22
CA LEU A 46 -1.41 18.92 -3.05
C LEU A 46 -0.99 19.14 -4.50
N GLU A 47 -0.53 20.34 -4.85
CA GLU A 47 -0.22 20.72 -6.22
C GLU A 47 0.88 19.84 -6.83
N GLY A 48 0.61 19.35 -8.04
CA GLY A 48 1.54 18.50 -8.79
C GLY A 48 1.74 17.12 -8.17
N ARG A 49 0.86 16.67 -7.27
CA ARG A 49 0.78 15.27 -6.82
C ARG A 49 -0.21 14.50 -7.68
N ASN A 50 0.08 13.25 -7.95
CA ASN A 50 -0.83 12.35 -8.68
C ASN A 50 -1.85 11.75 -7.71
N ILE A 51 -2.86 12.52 -7.30
CA ILE A 51 -3.79 12.14 -6.23
C ILE A 51 -4.46 10.78 -6.47
N GLY A 52 -4.58 9.97 -5.41
CA GLY A 52 -5.01 8.56 -5.47
C GLY A 52 -3.93 7.58 -5.88
N GLN A 53 -2.83 8.05 -6.50
CA GLN A 53 -1.67 7.26 -6.95
C GLN A 53 -0.35 8.01 -6.67
N ASP A 54 -0.30 8.81 -5.60
CA ASP A 54 0.88 9.59 -5.24
C ASP A 54 1.86 8.73 -4.45
N PHE A 55 2.78 8.10 -5.16
CA PHE A 55 3.88 7.30 -4.60
C PHE A 55 5.25 7.98 -4.81
N ALA A 56 5.26 9.26 -5.17
CA ALA A 56 6.47 9.97 -5.59
C ALA A 56 7.37 10.41 -4.41
N ASN A 57 6.87 10.28 -3.18
CA ASN A 57 7.48 10.77 -1.94
C ASN A 57 7.84 12.27 -2.01
N LYS A 58 6.98 13.06 -2.68
CA LYS A 58 7.18 14.50 -2.84
C LYS A 58 7.16 15.15 -1.46
N GLU A 59 8.17 15.97 -1.17
CA GLU A 59 8.35 16.63 0.14
C GLU A 59 8.47 15.62 1.31
N GLY A 60 8.83 14.37 1.03
CA GLY A 60 9.06 13.35 2.05
C GLY A 60 7.81 12.62 2.54
N TRP A 61 6.65 12.80 1.89
CA TRP A 61 5.40 12.09 2.22
C TRP A 61 4.53 11.87 0.98
N ASN A 62 3.49 11.04 1.11
CA ASN A 62 2.66 10.55 0.00
C ASN A 62 1.15 10.71 0.25
N MET A 63 0.38 10.89 -0.84
CA MET A 63 -1.09 10.81 -0.88
C MET A 63 -1.59 9.53 -1.59
N TYR A 64 -0.86 8.41 -1.52
CA TYR A 64 -1.29 7.18 -2.19
C TYR A 64 -2.67 6.73 -1.67
N HIS A 65 -3.45 6.06 -2.53
CA HIS A 65 -4.81 5.54 -2.31
C HIS A 65 -5.90 6.56 -1.91
N GLY A 66 -5.55 7.71 -1.32
CA GLY A 66 -6.48 8.72 -0.87
C GLY A 66 -6.54 9.98 -1.71
N GLU A 67 -7.66 10.70 -1.57
CA GLU A 67 -7.88 11.99 -2.22
C GLU A 67 -7.70 13.16 -1.24
N THR A 68 -8.27 13.03 -0.05
CA THR A 68 -8.25 14.05 1.01
C THR A 68 -7.47 13.62 2.25
N ILE A 69 -7.44 12.32 2.52
CA ILE A 69 -6.74 11.69 3.64
C ILE A 69 -5.61 10.83 3.07
N PRO A 70 -4.34 11.03 3.44
CA PRO A 70 -3.23 10.22 2.96
C PRO A 70 -3.30 8.79 3.51
N GLY A 71 -2.67 7.84 2.82
CA GLY A 71 -2.60 6.46 3.27
C GLY A 71 -3.83 5.67 2.84
N PHE A 72 -4.46 4.96 3.76
CA PHE A 72 -5.51 3.99 3.43
C PHE A 72 -6.90 4.49 3.84
N PRO A 73 -7.61 5.28 3.00
CA PRO A 73 -9.02 5.64 3.26
C PRO A 73 -9.91 4.39 3.18
N TYR A 74 -11.24 4.54 3.27
CA TYR A 74 -12.18 3.41 3.22
C TYR A 74 -11.88 2.40 2.09
N HIS A 75 -11.50 1.17 2.45
CA HIS A 75 -11.17 0.08 1.52
C HIS A 75 -11.55 -1.30 2.14
N PRO A 76 -12.62 -1.97 1.66
CA PRO A 76 -13.07 -3.22 2.28
C PRO A 76 -12.23 -4.43 1.87
N HIS A 77 -12.14 -5.42 2.77
CA HIS A 77 -11.51 -6.73 2.53
C HIS A 77 -12.51 -7.88 2.75
N ARG A 78 -12.35 -8.98 2.00
CA ARG A 78 -13.16 -10.21 2.11
C ARG A 78 -12.33 -11.44 1.75
N GLY A 79 -12.41 -12.48 2.56
CA GLY A 79 -11.89 -13.82 2.22
C GLY A 79 -10.42 -14.08 2.57
N PHE A 80 -9.79 -13.22 3.37
CA PHE A 80 -8.42 -13.39 3.85
C PHE A 80 -8.18 -12.63 5.16
N GLU A 81 -7.02 -12.81 5.77
CA GLU A 81 -6.59 -12.14 7.01
C GLU A 81 -5.56 -11.04 6.71
N THR A 82 -5.63 -9.92 7.45
CA THR A 82 -4.62 -8.87 7.42
C THR A 82 -3.84 -8.86 8.73
N ILE A 83 -2.50 -8.79 8.64
CA ILE A 83 -1.61 -8.68 9.80
C ILE A 83 -0.82 -7.38 9.64
N SER A 84 -0.98 -6.47 10.60
CA SER A 84 -0.23 -5.21 10.65
C SER A 84 0.82 -5.25 11.75
N ILE A 85 2.06 -4.88 11.43
CA ILE A 85 3.18 -4.82 12.37
C ILE A 85 3.73 -3.39 12.38
N ALA A 86 3.39 -2.61 13.42
CA ALA A 86 3.95 -1.27 13.63
C ALA A 86 5.36 -1.38 14.22
N LYS A 87 6.39 -1.21 13.39
CA LYS A 87 7.79 -1.21 13.86
C LYS A 87 8.14 0.08 14.60
N GLU A 88 7.66 1.21 14.10
CA GLU A 88 7.89 2.55 14.62
C GLU A 88 6.59 3.36 14.47
N GLY A 89 6.28 4.24 15.42
CA GLY A 89 5.07 5.08 15.37
C GLY A 89 3.80 4.35 15.79
N MET A 90 2.68 4.70 15.15
CA MET A 90 1.33 4.18 15.43
C MET A 90 0.56 3.90 14.15
N ILE A 91 -0.33 2.91 14.22
CA ILE A 91 -1.29 2.51 13.17
C ILE A 91 -2.67 2.50 13.82
#